data_AF-A0A428SS55-F1
#
_entry.id   AF-A0A428SS55-F1
#
_cell.length_a   1.000
_cell.length_b   1.000
_cell.length_c   1.000
_cell.angle_alpha   90.00
_cell.angle_beta   90.00
_cell.angle_gamma   90.00
#
_symmetry.space_group_name_H-M   'P 1'
#
loop_
_entity.id
_entity.type
_entity.pdbx_description
1 polymer ?
#
loop_
_entity_poly.entity_id
_entity_poly.type
_entity_poly.pdbx_seq_one_letter_code
_entity_poly.pdbx_strand_id
1 'polypeptide(L)'
;MDLHLIEQHKDKAVRCRDDSCARILPHIAAEAEHFKIDHLKILFACPVEECGETAIQHHRLLHEKTEKFAADSVLPKPTKIVPGDRSDRQEAQASLLDGIESANRNDVIEVGTASQDDTADEDDTADEDDTADEDEWTAEASEEGAFELVVAGSNLKFAEEQAASVRRRNIKILLICPKSNHSTFGLRCVGPDPVIDFLARARRCPTRAVLNYDTANLIRQIASSESTRLSRRCVRCDAEFTFYTQLKKYELLAEDGVKVCSMEDCVKSIFHGSRLCEQHLYEFQPEHACAGASMRDELERLLKRAMDKKWYPQSKMQSILRLFNSIRDGDIDSSKLRFLDLEFNPTSRRVYEVGMCDANGIITMDCLTKYSSTPEVVASSVPDKARDWIDRSIQQSVQKHRCAHGWITARQVADKLRKEGVTPDTWFVTWHMSTADLTALREWLEAEGEHGVLPPDDHCVTAIQQFRANLTAFRLQTGKLFPLSLPVLFPLVMGTQHHLFGRNHHAAVDAQQLYHMVEMFAILCKPKSDRPEGWLERLRNASDRQGYRQPTVEHFLEVTKGKGKRYPDPIEGPRSKKGRSCFGS
;
A
#
# COMPACT_ATOMS: atom_id res chain seq x y z
N MET A 1 19.17 30.60 35.56
CA MET A 1 19.00 29.25 36.13
C MET A 1 20.06 29.08 37.19
N ASP A 2 19.66 28.98 38.46
CA ASP A 2 20.57 28.98 39.62
C ASP A 2 21.19 27.60 39.88
N LEU A 3 22.52 27.56 39.98
CA LEU A 3 23.32 26.37 40.33
C LEU A 3 23.06 25.87 41.77
N HIS A 4 22.41 26.67 42.62
CA HIS A 4 22.19 26.37 44.03
C HIS A 4 21.11 25.32 44.30
N LEU A 5 20.19 25.07 43.35
CA LEU A 5 19.16 24.03 43.47
C LEU A 5 19.67 22.62 43.10
N ILE A 6 20.80 22.52 42.39
CA ILE A 6 21.35 21.22 41.95
C ILE A 6 22.09 20.51 43.10
N GLU A 7 22.70 21.25 44.03
CA GLU A 7 23.37 20.64 45.20
C GLU A 7 22.38 20.10 46.23
N GLN A 8 21.22 20.73 46.43
CA GLN A 8 20.22 20.26 47.40
C GLN A 8 19.53 18.94 47.01
N HIS A 9 19.61 18.52 45.74
CA HIS A 9 19.01 17.26 45.27
C HIS A 9 19.98 16.09 45.15
N LYS A 10 21.31 16.33 45.21
CA LYS A 10 22.31 15.25 45.22
C LYS A 10 22.25 14.41 46.50
N ASP A 11 21.96 15.02 47.65
CA ASP A 11 21.94 14.32 48.93
C ASP A 11 20.66 13.50 49.19
N LYS A 12 19.60 13.69 48.40
CA LYS A 12 18.34 12.93 48.54
C LYS A 12 18.27 11.70 47.63
N ALA A 13 19.07 11.63 46.57
CA ALA A 13 19.09 10.49 45.66
C ALA A 13 19.83 9.25 46.21
N VAL A 14 20.57 9.38 47.32
CA VAL A 14 21.44 8.31 47.87
C VAL A 14 20.78 7.51 49.00
N ARG A 15 19.45 7.62 49.21
CA ARG A 15 18.76 6.87 50.28
C ARG A 15 17.60 6.01 49.78
N CYS A 16 17.82 5.21 48.74
CA CYS A 16 17.03 3.99 48.56
C CYS A 16 17.77 2.85 49.28
N ARG A 17 17.14 2.22 50.29
CA ARG A 17 17.76 1.15 51.10
C ARG A 17 17.69 -0.24 50.45
N ASP A 18 17.23 -0.34 49.20
CA ASP A 18 17.04 -1.61 48.50
C ASP A 18 18.21 -1.88 47.53
N ASP A 19 18.91 -3.01 47.71
CA ASP A 19 20.09 -3.43 46.95
C ASP A 19 19.83 -3.57 45.44
N SER A 20 18.56 -3.74 45.04
CA SER A 20 18.16 -3.84 43.64
C SER A 20 18.30 -2.50 42.88
N CYS A 21 18.06 -1.37 43.53
CA CYS A 21 18.19 -0.04 42.92
C CYS A 21 19.65 0.38 42.72
N ALA A 22 20.55 -0.05 43.60
CA ALA A 22 21.98 0.24 43.50
C ALA A 22 22.66 -0.41 42.28
N ARG A 23 22.09 -1.49 41.72
CA ARG A 23 22.63 -2.20 40.55
C ARG A 23 22.17 -1.64 39.20
N ILE A 24 20.99 -1.03 39.14
CA ILE A 24 20.34 -0.63 37.88
C ILE A 24 20.78 0.78 37.44
N LEU A 25 20.99 1.69 38.40
CA LEU A 25 21.33 3.08 38.12
C LEU A 25 22.68 3.27 37.40
N PRO A 26 23.76 2.51 37.70
CA PRO A 26 25.02 2.62 36.97
C PRO A 26 24.92 2.18 35.51
N HIS A 27 24.09 1.18 35.19
CA HIS A 27 23.89 0.70 33.82
C HIS A 27 23.14 1.72 32.96
N ILE A 28 22.12 2.38 33.52
CA ILE A 28 21.34 3.41 32.81
C ILE A 28 22.18 4.67 32.58
N ALA A 29 23.01 5.06 33.56
CA ALA A 29 23.94 6.18 33.39
C ALA A 29 24.99 5.90 32.30
N ALA A 30 25.53 4.68 32.25
CA ALA A 30 26.49 4.26 31.23
C ALA A 30 25.87 4.22 29.82
N GLU A 31 24.62 3.77 29.68
CA GLU A 31 23.93 3.77 28.38
C GLU A 31 23.53 5.19 27.92
N ALA A 32 23.05 6.05 28.82
CA ALA A 32 22.70 7.44 28.48
C ALA A 32 23.94 8.24 28.01
N GLU A 33 25.11 7.98 28.59
CA GLU A 33 26.38 8.56 28.17
C GLU A 33 26.87 7.97 26.83
N HIS A 34 26.66 6.68 26.59
CA HIS A 34 27.01 6.01 25.33
C HIS A 34 26.22 6.56 24.13
N PHE A 35 24.96 6.96 24.33
CA PHE A 35 24.07 7.42 23.24
C PHE A 35 23.92 8.95 23.10
N LYS A 36 24.60 9.76 23.93
CA LYS A 36 24.53 11.25 23.91
C LYS A 36 23.10 11.81 23.85
N ILE A 37 22.17 11.23 24.60
CA ILE A 37 20.75 11.64 24.57
C ILE A 37 20.51 12.71 25.64
N ASP A 38 20.52 13.98 25.24
CA ASP A 38 20.37 15.13 26.16
C ASP A 38 18.98 15.24 26.83
N HIS A 39 17.96 14.54 26.31
CA HIS A 39 16.58 14.65 26.79
C HIS A 39 16.15 13.58 27.82
N LEU A 40 17.03 12.67 28.23
CA LEU A 40 16.69 11.54 29.11
C LEU A 40 16.89 11.81 30.61
N LYS A 41 16.99 13.06 31.06
CA LYS A 41 17.24 13.40 32.47
C LYS A 41 15.99 13.56 33.35
N ILE A 42 14.77 13.37 32.85
CA ILE A 42 13.57 13.44 33.69
C ILE A 42 12.61 12.33 33.30
N LEU A 43 12.28 11.50 34.31
CA LEU A 43 11.13 10.60 34.50
C LEU A 43 11.56 9.16 34.79
N PHE A 44 11.74 8.85 36.08
CA PHE A 44 11.49 7.50 36.60
C PHE A 44 10.82 7.61 37.97
N ALA A 45 9.69 6.93 38.14
CA ALA A 45 9.04 6.72 39.42
C ALA A 45 9.46 5.35 39.98
N CYS A 46 9.75 5.29 41.28
CA CYS A 46 10.08 4.05 41.98
C CYS A 46 8.87 3.11 41.98
N PRO A 47 9.00 1.84 41.55
CA PRO A 47 7.86 0.92 41.44
C PRO A 47 7.42 0.30 42.79
N VAL A 48 7.94 0.76 43.93
CA VAL A 48 7.60 0.22 45.26
C VAL A 48 6.39 0.98 45.82
N GLU A 49 5.31 0.25 46.15
CA GLU A 49 3.99 0.78 46.56
C GLU A 49 3.99 1.70 47.79
N GLU A 50 5.10 1.82 48.54
CA GLU A 50 5.21 2.67 49.74
C GLU A 50 6.03 3.96 49.54
N CYS A 51 6.51 4.25 48.31
CA CYS A 51 7.15 5.53 48.01
C CYS A 51 6.08 6.58 47.69
N GLY A 52 5.52 7.18 48.73
CA GLY A 52 4.29 7.98 48.66
C GLY A 52 4.41 9.36 48.01
N GLU A 53 4.46 9.43 46.68
CA GLU A 53 3.96 10.59 45.89
C GLU A 53 3.33 10.10 44.57
N THR A 54 2.01 10.22 44.44
CA THR A 54 1.25 9.74 43.27
C THR A 54 1.25 10.74 42.11
N ALA A 55 1.41 10.25 40.88
CA ALA A 55 1.54 10.95 39.59
C ALA A 55 0.42 11.95 39.20
N ILE A 56 -0.68 12.01 39.94
CA ILE A 56 -1.88 12.79 39.57
C ILE A 56 -1.70 14.30 39.82
N GLN A 57 -0.85 14.71 40.77
CA GLN A 57 -0.62 16.14 41.05
C GLN A 57 0.29 16.83 40.02
N HIS A 58 1.20 16.08 39.38
CA HIS A 58 2.19 16.67 38.47
C HIS A 58 1.61 17.01 37.08
N HIS A 59 0.61 16.24 36.63
CA HIS A 59 -0.05 16.51 35.35
C HIS A 59 -0.90 17.81 35.40
N ARG A 60 -1.48 18.13 36.55
CA ARG A 60 -2.29 19.35 36.77
C ARG A 60 -1.43 20.62 36.75
N LEU A 61 -0.25 20.58 37.35
CA LEU A 61 0.72 21.70 37.38
C LEU A 61 1.31 22.01 35.99
N LEU A 62 1.45 21.01 35.12
CA LEU A 62 1.93 21.21 33.75
C LEU A 62 0.87 21.86 32.85
N HIS A 63 -0.42 21.52 33.02
CA HIS A 63 -1.50 22.13 32.26
C HIS A 63 -1.66 23.63 32.61
N GLU A 64 -1.64 23.98 33.89
CA GLU A 64 -1.75 25.37 34.36
C GLU A 64 -0.58 26.26 33.92
N LYS A 65 0.64 25.71 33.78
CA LYS A 65 1.80 26.47 33.26
C LYS A 65 1.75 26.71 31.76
N THR A 66 1.18 25.79 31.00
CA THR A 66 1.14 25.87 29.53
C THR A 66 0.08 26.88 29.07
N GLU A 67 -1.05 26.97 29.77
CA GLU A 67 -2.09 27.98 29.50
C GLU A 67 -1.63 29.40 29.85
N LYS A 68 -0.79 29.56 30.89
CA LYS A 68 -0.26 30.87 31.29
C LYS A 68 0.78 31.44 30.33
N PHE A 69 1.51 30.58 29.61
CA PHE A 69 2.49 31.00 28.60
C PHE A 69 1.84 31.42 27.27
N ALA A 70 0.67 30.85 26.94
CA ALA A 70 -0.07 31.18 25.72
C ALA A 70 -0.79 32.54 25.79
N ALA A 71 -1.07 33.05 26.99
CA ALA A 71 -1.82 34.30 27.19
C ALA A 71 -0.95 35.58 27.03
N ASP A 72 0.38 35.49 27.21
CA ASP A 72 1.24 36.68 27.38
C ASP A 72 2.12 37.03 26.16
N SER A 73 1.92 36.41 24.98
CA SER A 73 2.74 36.70 23.79
C SER A 73 2.06 37.68 22.82
N VAL A 74 2.26 38.99 23.07
CA VAL A 74 1.97 40.08 22.13
C VAL A 74 3.14 40.23 21.12
N LEU A 75 2.87 40.01 19.84
CA LEU A 75 3.84 40.18 18.74
C LEU A 75 3.97 41.66 18.33
N PRO A 76 5.19 42.22 18.17
CA PRO A 76 5.38 43.50 17.48
C PRO A 76 5.50 43.32 15.96
N LYS A 77 5.03 44.33 15.22
CA LYS A 77 4.99 44.43 13.74
C LYS A 77 6.38 44.52 13.10
N PRO A 78 6.55 44.11 11.82
CA PRO A 78 7.84 44.07 11.16
C PRO A 78 8.26 45.45 10.60
N THR A 79 9.51 45.82 10.85
CA THR A 79 10.18 46.96 10.19
C THR A 79 11.03 46.45 9.01
N LYS A 80 10.99 47.22 7.92
CA LYS A 80 11.67 46.97 6.63
C LYS A 80 13.19 46.79 6.79
N ILE A 81 13.77 45.85 6.05
CA ILE A 81 15.22 45.69 5.87
C ILE A 81 15.62 46.19 4.47
N VAL A 82 16.65 47.04 4.44
CA VAL A 82 17.40 47.55 3.27
C VAL A 82 18.62 46.64 3.06
N PRO A 83 19.08 46.38 1.81
CA PRO A 83 20.17 45.45 1.57
C PRO A 83 21.54 46.10 1.83
N GLY A 84 22.42 45.36 2.50
CA GLY A 84 23.81 45.74 2.79
C GLY A 84 24.73 44.51 2.77
N ASP A 85 26.01 44.79 2.56
CA ASP A 85 26.95 44.07 1.70
C ASP A 85 27.66 42.82 2.29
N ARG A 86 28.30 42.08 1.37
CA ARG A 86 29.16 40.90 1.58
C ARG A 86 30.51 41.25 2.23
N SER A 87 30.90 40.55 3.29
CA SER A 87 32.16 39.80 3.43
C SER A 87 32.15 39.06 4.78
N ASP A 88 33.03 38.07 4.94
CA ASP A 88 33.35 37.39 6.21
C ASP A 88 32.48 36.19 6.58
N ARG A 89 32.51 35.13 5.75
CA ARG A 89 32.14 33.78 6.21
C ARG A 89 32.71 32.64 5.34
N GLN A 90 34.01 32.67 5.09
CA GLN A 90 34.69 31.62 4.32
C GLN A 90 36.03 31.17 4.92
N GLU A 91 36.12 31.10 6.26
CA GLU A 91 37.36 30.71 6.93
C GLU A 91 37.16 29.82 8.18
N ALA A 92 36.14 28.97 8.16
CA ALA A 92 35.90 28.00 9.25
C ALA A 92 35.59 26.56 8.77
N GLN A 93 35.96 26.22 7.52
CA GLN A 93 35.63 24.93 6.92
C GLN A 93 36.79 24.27 6.16
N ALA A 94 38.03 24.50 6.62
CA ALA A 94 39.25 23.95 6.01
C ALA A 94 40.20 23.26 7.02
N SER A 95 39.68 22.61 8.07
CA SER A 95 40.52 21.93 9.07
C SER A 95 40.00 20.53 9.48
N LEU A 96 39.28 19.84 8.58
CA LEU A 96 38.74 18.49 8.87
C LEU A 96 39.00 17.46 7.76
N LEU A 97 39.85 17.76 6.77
CA LEU A 97 40.12 16.86 5.63
C LEU A 97 41.62 16.65 5.35
N ASP A 98 42.44 16.47 6.40
CA ASP A 98 43.88 16.17 6.29
C ASP A 98 44.27 14.82 6.95
N GLY A 99 43.31 13.89 7.08
CA GLY A 99 43.50 12.66 7.88
C GLY A 99 43.48 11.32 7.14
N ILE A 100 43.19 11.24 5.83
CA ILE A 100 42.92 9.94 5.16
C ILE A 100 43.54 9.85 3.76
N GLU A 101 44.78 10.31 3.59
CA GLU A 101 45.58 10.02 2.38
C GLU A 101 47.02 9.65 2.74
N SER A 102 47.18 8.54 3.47
CA SER A 102 48.51 7.97 3.75
C SER A 102 48.51 6.45 3.88
N ALA A 103 48.04 5.73 2.85
CA ALA A 103 48.41 4.33 2.63
C ALA A 103 48.00 3.84 1.22
N ASN A 104 48.77 4.21 0.20
CA ASN A 104 49.15 3.30 -0.89
C ASN A 104 49.95 4.07 -1.96
N ARG A 105 51.27 4.02 -1.83
CA ARG A 105 52.22 4.20 -2.92
C ARG A 105 53.25 3.08 -2.82
N ASN A 106 53.44 2.38 -3.94
CA ASN A 106 54.59 1.64 -4.46
C ASN A 106 54.02 0.75 -5.59
N ASP A 107 54.47 0.68 -6.83
CA ASP A 107 55.54 1.30 -7.61
C ASP A 107 55.07 1.25 -9.10
N VAL A 108 55.21 2.29 -9.93
CA VAL A 108 56.25 2.48 -10.98
C VAL A 108 56.53 1.17 -11.78
N ILE A 109 56.31 1.04 -13.10
CA ILE A 109 57.10 1.60 -14.23
C ILE A 109 56.42 1.34 -15.60
N GLU A 110 56.47 2.39 -16.44
CA GLU A 110 56.61 2.53 -17.92
C GLU A 110 55.76 1.70 -18.92
N VAL A 111 54.90 2.36 -19.71
CA VAL A 111 55.11 3.04 -21.03
C VAL A 111 55.23 2.05 -22.20
N GLY A 112 54.26 2.12 -23.11
CA GLY A 112 54.32 1.48 -24.43
C GLY A 112 53.07 1.75 -25.26
N THR A 113 53.08 2.85 -26.00
CA THR A 113 52.12 3.17 -27.07
C THR A 113 52.32 2.29 -28.30
N ALA A 114 51.25 1.76 -28.90
CA ALA A 114 51.03 1.64 -30.35
C ALA A 114 49.81 0.76 -30.67
N SER A 115 48.93 1.26 -31.58
CA SER A 115 48.38 0.57 -32.78
C SER A 115 47.73 -0.82 -32.62
N GLN A 116 46.73 -1.29 -33.35
CA GLN A 116 45.98 -0.93 -34.55
C GLN A 116 44.91 -2.04 -34.65
N ASP A 117 43.82 -1.75 -35.36
CA ASP A 117 43.05 -2.66 -36.23
C ASP A 117 42.37 -3.94 -35.70
N ASP A 118 41.07 -3.95 -35.98
CA ASP A 118 40.28 -5.00 -36.66
C ASP A 118 39.92 -6.34 -36.01
N THR A 119 38.75 -6.81 -36.49
CA THR A 119 38.10 -8.13 -36.42
C THR A 119 37.13 -8.32 -35.25
N ALA A 120 35.81 -8.37 -35.46
CA ALA A 120 34.97 -9.31 -36.23
C ALA A 120 34.59 -10.56 -35.43
N ASP A 121 33.28 -10.72 -35.30
CA ASP A 121 32.49 -11.95 -35.30
C ASP A 121 32.52 -12.94 -34.12
N GLU A 122 31.31 -13.48 -33.89
CA GLU A 122 30.98 -14.77 -33.25
C GLU A 122 31.15 -14.83 -31.71
N ASP A 123 30.31 -15.46 -30.90
CA ASP A 123 29.16 -16.33 -31.14
C ASP A 123 28.35 -16.44 -29.84
N ASP A 124 27.16 -17.00 -30.02
CA ASP A 124 26.19 -17.60 -29.13
C ASP A 124 26.58 -18.09 -27.71
N THR A 125 25.51 -18.10 -26.90
CA THR A 125 25.19 -18.99 -25.76
C THR A 125 25.85 -18.73 -24.40
N ALA A 126 25.03 -18.28 -23.46
CA ALA A 126 24.92 -18.92 -22.15
C ALA A 126 23.62 -18.49 -21.46
N ASP A 127 22.71 -19.45 -21.34
CA ASP A 127 21.70 -19.50 -20.29
C ASP A 127 22.38 -19.36 -18.92
N GLU A 128 21.97 -18.38 -18.12
CA GLU A 128 22.07 -18.50 -16.66
C GLU A 128 20.75 -18.03 -16.02
N ASP A 129 20.09 -19.03 -15.43
CA ASP A 129 18.98 -18.95 -14.49
C ASP A 129 19.30 -17.95 -13.36
N ASP A 130 18.56 -16.84 -13.31
CA ASP A 130 18.45 -16.02 -12.10
C ASP A 130 16.98 -16.00 -11.66
N THR A 131 16.61 -17.01 -10.89
CA THR A 131 15.38 -17.02 -10.08
C THR A 131 15.56 -16.03 -8.94
N ALA A 132 15.11 -14.79 -9.14
CA ALA A 132 14.99 -13.80 -8.08
C ALA A 132 13.51 -13.51 -7.84
N ASP A 133 13.09 -13.88 -6.64
CA ASP A 133 11.72 -13.97 -6.14
C ASP A 133 10.92 -12.67 -6.24
N GLU A 134 9.65 -12.87 -6.59
CA GLU A 134 8.60 -11.87 -6.69
C GLU A 134 7.93 -11.67 -5.33
N ASP A 135 7.68 -10.43 -4.93
CA ASP A 135 6.57 -10.08 -4.03
C ASP A 135 5.96 -8.76 -4.53
N GLU A 136 4.65 -8.64 -4.39
CA GLU A 136 3.78 -7.62 -4.97
C GLU A 136 2.95 -7.03 -3.83
N TRP A 137 2.81 -5.71 -3.72
CA TRP A 137 1.92 -5.08 -2.74
C TRP A 137 1.04 -4.02 -3.40
N THR A 138 -0.27 -4.27 -3.42
CA THR A 138 -1.30 -3.24 -3.59
C THR A 138 -1.76 -2.75 -2.21
N ALA A 139 -2.05 -1.45 -2.12
CA ALA A 139 -2.27 -0.73 -0.87
C ALA A 139 -3.68 -0.96 -0.27
N GLU A 140 -3.92 -2.15 0.26
CA GLU A 140 -4.85 -2.40 1.36
C GLU A 140 -4.22 -3.45 2.28
N ALA A 141 -3.42 -3.02 3.27
CA ALA A 141 -2.91 -3.83 4.38
C ALA A 141 -2.80 -5.35 4.07
N SER A 142 -1.79 -5.74 3.29
CA SER A 142 -1.46 -7.14 3.07
C SER A 142 -1.01 -7.76 4.41
N GLU A 143 -1.96 -8.46 5.03
CA GLU A 143 -1.73 -9.65 5.82
C GLU A 143 -1.52 -10.84 4.86
N GLU A 144 -0.69 -10.71 3.82
CA GLU A 144 -0.26 -11.87 3.04
C GLU A 144 0.82 -12.60 3.82
N GLY A 145 0.35 -13.29 4.86
CA GLY A 145 1.04 -14.46 5.34
C GLY A 145 0.64 -15.61 4.44
N ALA A 146 1.61 -16.18 3.72
CA ALA A 146 1.67 -17.64 3.72
C ALA A 146 1.48 -18.08 5.19
N PHE A 147 0.74 -19.16 5.44
CA PHE A 147 0.69 -19.79 6.76
C PHE A 147 2.11 -20.29 7.12
N GLU A 148 3.02 -19.38 7.46
CA GLU A 148 4.19 -19.73 8.22
C GLU A 148 3.65 -19.97 9.62
N LEU A 149 3.17 -21.19 9.82
CA LEU A 149 2.71 -21.70 11.08
C LEU A 149 3.94 -21.66 11.99
N VAL A 150 4.15 -20.52 12.66
CA VAL A 150 5.13 -20.40 13.73
C VAL A 150 4.55 -21.21 14.88
N VAL A 151 4.71 -22.53 14.80
CA VAL A 151 4.34 -23.47 15.85
C VAL A 151 5.18 -23.05 17.05
N ALA A 152 4.54 -22.47 18.05
CA ALA A 152 5.14 -22.21 19.34
C ALA A 152 5.38 -23.55 20.06
N GLY A 153 6.30 -24.34 19.53
CA GLY A 153 6.83 -25.50 20.21
C GLY A 153 7.47 -25.03 21.50
N SER A 154 7.25 -25.76 22.59
CA SER A 154 7.84 -25.51 23.91
C SER A 154 9.36 -25.76 23.96
N ASN A 155 10.04 -25.75 22.81
CA ASN A 155 11.45 -26.09 22.70
C ASN A 155 12.28 -24.81 22.87
N LEU A 156 13.13 -24.75 23.90
CA LEU A 156 13.93 -23.57 24.24
C LEU A 156 14.75 -23.03 23.04
N LYS A 157 15.28 -23.94 22.20
CA LYS A 157 16.05 -23.58 20.99
C LYS A 157 15.24 -22.76 19.99
N PHE A 158 13.95 -23.05 19.85
CA PHE A 158 13.07 -22.32 18.94
C PHE A 158 12.81 -20.89 19.40
N ALA A 159 12.76 -20.67 20.73
CA ALA A 159 12.56 -19.32 21.29
C ALA A 159 13.77 -18.40 21.07
N GLU A 160 14.99 -18.93 21.19
CA GLU A 160 16.22 -18.18 20.93
C GLU A 160 16.38 -17.85 19.44
N GLU A 161 16.10 -18.80 18.56
CA GLU A 161 16.11 -18.58 17.10
C GLU A 161 15.08 -17.53 16.68
N GLN A 162 13.87 -17.59 17.27
CA GLN A 162 12.81 -16.61 17.04
C GLN A 162 13.22 -15.21 17.52
N ALA A 163 13.80 -15.10 18.72
CA ALA A 163 14.29 -13.83 19.25
C ALA A 163 15.42 -13.25 18.37
N ALA A 164 16.35 -14.08 17.91
CA ALA A 164 17.42 -13.69 17.01
C ALA A 164 16.89 -13.23 15.64
N SER A 165 15.86 -13.89 15.11
CA SER A 165 15.18 -13.49 13.88
C SER A 165 14.52 -12.11 14.02
N VAL A 166 13.77 -11.91 15.11
CA VAL A 166 13.08 -10.65 15.41
C VAL A 166 14.07 -9.52 15.62
N ARG A 167 15.16 -9.75 16.36
CA ARG A 167 16.24 -8.78 16.55
C ARG A 167 16.84 -8.36 15.21
N ARG A 168 17.17 -9.31 14.32
CA ARG A 168 17.70 -9.02 12.98
C ARG A 168 16.73 -8.19 12.15
N ARG A 169 15.44 -8.51 12.18
CA ARG A 169 14.38 -7.73 11.50
C ARG A 169 14.27 -6.32 12.05
N ASN A 170 14.23 -6.17 13.37
CA ASN A 170 14.08 -4.88 14.04
C ASN A 170 15.29 -3.98 13.79
N ILE A 171 16.52 -4.52 13.80
CA ILE A 171 17.74 -3.76 13.45
C ILE A 171 17.63 -3.19 12.03
N LYS A 172 17.22 -4.02 11.05
CA LYS A 172 17.02 -3.55 9.66
C LYS A 172 16.02 -2.40 9.59
N ILE A 173 14.91 -2.48 10.31
CA ILE A 173 13.87 -1.42 10.32
C ILE A 173 14.40 -0.14 10.98
N LEU A 174 15.13 -0.24 12.09
CA LEU A 174 15.72 0.92 12.80
C LEU A 174 16.77 1.65 11.95
N LEU A 175 17.56 0.91 11.17
CA LEU A 175 18.52 1.50 10.22
C LEU A 175 17.84 2.34 9.13
N ILE A 176 16.60 1.98 8.78
CA ILE A 176 15.82 2.63 7.73
C ILE A 176 14.98 3.79 8.29
N CYS A 177 14.48 3.66 9.51
CA CYS A 177 13.58 4.62 10.14
C CYS A 177 14.03 4.94 11.58
N PRO A 178 15.00 5.87 11.74
CA PRO A 178 15.59 6.18 13.05
C PRO A 178 14.63 6.95 13.97
N LYS A 179 13.58 7.60 13.44
CA LYS A 179 12.57 8.27 14.27
C LYS A 179 11.67 7.22 14.94
N SER A 180 11.85 7.10 16.25
CA SER A 180 11.16 6.12 17.08
C SER A 180 10.19 6.79 18.04
N ASN A 181 8.93 6.35 18.04
CA ASN A 181 8.05 6.56 19.18
C ASN A 181 7.64 5.18 19.70
N HIS A 182 8.49 4.61 20.55
CA HIS A 182 8.30 3.27 21.10
C HIS A 182 7.71 3.35 22.50
N SER A 183 6.55 4.01 22.62
CA SER A 183 5.83 4.15 23.89
C SER A 183 5.47 2.82 24.57
N THR A 184 5.62 1.70 23.87
CA THR A 184 5.38 0.34 24.35
C THR A 184 6.64 -0.38 24.82
N PHE A 185 7.83 0.19 24.61
CA PHE A 185 9.10 -0.37 25.10
C PHE A 185 9.10 -0.42 26.63
N GLY A 186 9.49 -1.55 27.21
CA GLY A 186 9.46 -1.80 28.65
C GLY A 186 8.08 -2.16 29.20
N LEU A 187 6.99 -2.04 28.43
CA LEU A 187 5.66 -2.46 28.89
C LEU A 187 5.52 -3.98 28.84
N ARG A 188 4.57 -4.53 29.62
CA ARG A 188 4.23 -5.95 29.56
C ARG A 188 3.36 -6.26 28.34
N CYS A 189 3.61 -7.39 27.69
CA CYS A 189 2.80 -7.89 26.60
C CYS A 189 1.34 -8.06 27.03
N VAL A 190 0.40 -7.57 26.20
CA VAL A 190 -1.04 -7.63 26.48
C VAL A 190 -1.66 -9.04 26.38
N GLY A 191 -0.92 -10.04 25.88
CA GLY A 191 -1.41 -11.41 25.65
C GLY A 191 -1.74 -11.69 24.18
N PRO A 192 -2.28 -12.88 23.84
CA PRO A 192 -2.67 -13.25 22.47
C PRO A 192 -4.12 -12.85 22.11
N ASP A 193 -4.97 -12.57 23.10
CA ASP A 193 -6.39 -12.30 22.83
C ASP A 193 -6.63 -10.84 22.37
N PRO A 194 -7.73 -10.55 21.63
CA PRO A 194 -8.13 -9.18 21.29
C PRO A 194 -8.30 -8.29 22.53
N VAL A 195 -7.90 -7.03 22.42
CA VAL A 195 -8.17 -5.99 23.43
C VAL A 195 -9.49 -5.32 23.06
N ILE A 196 -10.50 -5.44 23.94
CA ILE A 196 -11.83 -4.83 23.77
C ILE A 196 -12.03 -3.90 24.96
N ASP A 197 -12.42 -2.65 24.73
CA ASP A 197 -12.65 -1.64 25.78
C ASP A 197 -11.47 -1.48 26.76
N PHE A 198 -10.24 -1.47 26.22
CA PHE A 198 -8.98 -1.40 26.97
C PHE A 198 -8.69 -2.60 27.90
N LEU A 199 -9.55 -3.61 27.90
CA LEU A 199 -9.35 -4.85 28.65
C LEU A 199 -8.85 -5.94 27.69
N ALA A 200 -7.66 -6.47 27.98
CA ALA A 200 -7.23 -7.72 27.35
C ALA A 200 -8.18 -8.83 27.82
N ARG A 201 -8.75 -9.58 26.88
CA ARG A 201 -9.56 -10.77 27.20
C ARG A 201 -8.77 -11.83 27.98
N ALA A 202 -9.49 -12.88 28.39
CA ALA A 202 -9.16 -13.95 29.35
C ALA A 202 -7.71 -14.43 29.44
N ARG A 203 -6.90 -14.42 28.37
CA ARG A 203 -5.52 -14.92 28.40
C ARG A 203 -4.48 -13.79 28.45
N ARG A 204 -3.80 -13.69 29.60
CA ARG A 204 -2.56 -12.89 29.74
C ARG A 204 -1.42 -13.53 28.95
N CYS A 205 -0.39 -12.74 28.63
CA CYS A 205 0.83 -13.25 28.01
C CYS A 205 1.42 -14.41 28.85
N PRO A 206 1.57 -15.62 28.28
CA PRO A 206 1.97 -16.80 29.04
C PRO A 206 3.40 -16.69 29.58
N THR A 207 4.27 -15.95 28.89
CA THR A 207 5.66 -15.72 29.30
C THR A 207 5.84 -14.44 30.10
N ARG A 208 4.77 -13.66 30.32
CA ARG A 208 4.82 -12.31 30.95
C ARG A 208 5.90 -11.41 30.31
N ALA A 209 6.11 -11.56 29.00
CA ALA A 209 7.18 -10.89 28.28
C ALA A 209 7.12 -9.36 28.46
N VAL A 210 8.29 -8.76 28.69
CA VAL A 210 8.50 -7.32 28.62
C VAL A 210 8.86 -6.97 27.17
N LEU A 211 8.15 -6.02 26.58
CA LEU A 211 8.28 -5.64 25.18
C LEU A 211 9.57 -4.83 24.99
N ASN A 212 10.44 -5.31 24.12
CA ASN A 212 11.64 -4.64 23.66
C ASN A 212 11.95 -5.10 22.23
N TYR A 213 13.11 -4.72 21.67
CA TYR A 213 13.50 -5.10 20.31
C TYR A 213 13.79 -6.59 20.10
N ASP A 214 13.86 -7.39 21.17
CA ASP A 214 14.07 -8.83 21.09
C ASP A 214 12.76 -9.60 21.20
N THR A 215 11.80 -9.05 21.92
CA THR A 215 10.58 -9.76 22.28
C THR A 215 9.37 -9.33 21.46
N ALA A 216 9.41 -8.18 20.77
CA ALA A 216 8.29 -7.62 20.02
C ALA A 216 8.69 -7.17 18.61
N ASN A 217 7.76 -7.30 17.66
CA ASN A 217 7.95 -6.84 16.28
C ASN A 217 7.95 -5.30 16.22
N LEU A 218 8.92 -4.72 15.51
CA LEU A 218 8.90 -3.31 15.15
C LEU A 218 8.10 -3.12 13.86
N ILE A 219 7.10 -2.24 13.90
CA ILE A 219 6.15 -2.02 12.81
C ILE A 219 6.37 -0.61 12.26
N ARG A 220 6.58 -0.49 10.95
CA ARG A 220 6.63 0.79 10.24
C ARG A 220 5.21 1.36 10.11
N GLN A 221 5.00 2.63 10.45
CA GLN A 221 3.70 3.25 10.24
C GLN A 221 3.55 3.69 8.79
N ILE A 222 2.48 3.25 8.12
CA ILE A 222 2.24 3.53 6.70
C ILE A 222 2.00 5.04 6.47
N ALA A 223 1.32 5.71 7.40
CA ALA A 223 0.94 7.12 7.27
C ALA A 223 2.12 8.10 7.36
N SER A 224 3.24 7.67 7.94
CA SER A 224 4.46 8.46 8.04
C SER A 224 5.63 7.52 7.81
N SER A 225 6.14 7.54 6.57
CA SER A 225 7.25 6.71 6.10
C SER A 225 8.48 6.69 7.02
N GLU A 226 8.58 7.67 7.92
CA GLU A 226 9.69 7.87 8.84
C GLU A 226 9.48 7.31 10.26
N SER A 227 8.27 6.92 10.68
CA SER A 227 8.03 6.50 12.06
C SER A 227 7.87 4.98 12.23
N THR A 228 8.40 4.50 13.35
CA THR A 228 8.26 3.12 13.78
C THR A 228 7.56 3.04 15.14
N ARG A 229 6.78 1.97 15.34
CA ARG A 229 6.17 1.62 16.62
C ARG A 229 6.46 0.17 16.97
N LEU A 230 6.75 -0.10 18.24
CA LEU A 230 6.91 -1.46 18.73
C LEU A 230 5.53 -2.10 18.97
N SER A 231 5.33 -3.36 18.56
CA SER A 231 4.07 -4.07 18.78
C SER A 231 3.70 -4.09 20.26
N ARG A 232 2.40 -4.05 20.56
CA ARG A 232 1.88 -4.19 21.94
C ARG A 232 1.92 -5.66 22.41
N ARG A 233 2.26 -6.59 21.51
CA ARG A 233 2.36 -8.02 21.76
C ARG A 233 3.80 -8.47 21.59
N CYS A 234 4.22 -9.43 22.41
CA CYS A 234 5.45 -10.16 22.11
C CYS A 234 5.22 -11.02 20.88
N VAL A 235 6.28 -11.41 20.18
CA VAL A 235 6.23 -12.11 18.88
C VAL A 235 5.34 -13.34 18.92
N ARG A 236 5.42 -14.14 20.00
CA ARG A 236 4.54 -15.29 20.21
C ARG A 236 3.07 -14.90 20.30
N CYS A 237 2.75 -13.92 21.14
CA CYS A 237 1.37 -13.45 21.31
C CYS A 237 0.85 -12.74 20.05
N ASP A 238 1.73 -12.08 19.29
CA ASP A 238 1.45 -11.46 18.00
C ASP A 238 1.08 -12.54 16.97
N ALA A 239 1.87 -13.61 16.88
CA ALA A 239 1.58 -14.76 16.02
C ALA A 239 0.26 -15.45 16.37
N GLU A 240 0.02 -15.74 17.66
CA GLU A 240 -1.25 -16.32 18.12
C GLU A 240 -2.45 -15.40 17.84
N PHE A 241 -2.28 -14.08 18.03
CA PHE A 241 -3.32 -13.10 17.72
C PHE A 241 -3.61 -13.05 16.22
N THR A 242 -2.58 -12.98 15.38
CA THR A 242 -2.70 -12.97 13.92
C THR A 242 -3.35 -14.25 13.42
N PHE A 243 -2.95 -15.40 13.97
CA PHE A 243 -3.59 -16.68 13.65
C PHE A 243 -5.08 -16.66 14.00
N TYR A 244 -5.44 -16.19 15.21
CA TYR A 244 -6.83 -16.02 15.62
C TYR A 244 -7.60 -15.06 14.71
N THR A 245 -7.02 -13.92 14.29
CA THR A 245 -7.68 -12.98 13.39
C THR A 245 -7.88 -13.56 12.01
N GLN A 246 -6.94 -14.36 11.48
CA GLN A 246 -7.12 -15.09 10.22
C GLN A 246 -8.24 -16.14 10.34
N LEU A 247 -8.23 -16.95 11.41
CA LEU A 247 -9.31 -17.93 11.63
C LEU A 247 -10.67 -17.24 11.70
N LYS A 248 -10.76 -16.07 12.36
CA LYS A 248 -12.00 -15.29 12.40
C LYS A 248 -12.38 -14.71 11.05
N LYS A 249 -11.41 -14.16 10.32
CA LYS A 249 -11.59 -13.55 8.99
C LYS A 249 -12.15 -14.55 8.00
N TYR A 250 -11.74 -15.81 8.11
CA TYR A 250 -12.15 -16.90 7.22
C TYR A 250 -13.20 -17.84 7.83
N GLU A 251 -13.87 -17.43 8.92
CA GLU A 251 -14.93 -18.23 9.56
C GLU A 251 -14.51 -19.66 9.96
N LEU A 252 -13.22 -19.83 10.24
CA LEU A 252 -12.60 -21.08 10.65
C LEU A 252 -12.47 -21.22 12.17
N LEU A 253 -13.03 -20.33 12.98
CA LEU A 253 -13.01 -20.50 14.44
C LEU A 253 -13.96 -21.61 14.88
N ALA A 254 -13.47 -22.56 15.68
CA ALA A 254 -14.29 -23.62 16.24
C ALA A 254 -15.25 -23.08 17.30
N GLU A 255 -16.45 -23.67 17.34
CA GLU A 255 -17.40 -23.48 18.43
C GLU A 255 -16.93 -24.19 19.70
N ASP A 256 -17.36 -23.70 20.86
CA ASP A 256 -17.02 -24.29 22.14
C ASP A 256 -17.46 -25.77 22.20
N GLY A 257 -16.53 -26.65 22.59
CA GLY A 257 -16.78 -28.08 22.72
C GLY A 257 -16.54 -28.91 21.45
N VAL A 258 -16.35 -28.28 20.29
CA VAL A 258 -15.93 -28.99 19.07
C VAL A 258 -14.48 -29.46 19.24
N LYS A 259 -14.23 -30.76 19.02
CA LYS A 259 -12.89 -31.37 19.16
C LYS A 259 -12.36 -32.02 17.89
N VAL A 260 -13.22 -32.24 16.89
CA VAL A 260 -12.91 -32.98 15.66
C VAL A 260 -12.99 -32.03 14.46
N CYS A 261 -12.12 -32.24 13.48
CA CYS A 261 -12.06 -31.47 12.24
C CYS A 261 -13.42 -31.46 11.52
N SER A 262 -13.78 -30.31 10.96
CA SER A 262 -15.04 -30.09 10.22
C SER A 262 -15.02 -30.56 8.76
N MET A 263 -13.87 -30.99 8.23
CA MET A 263 -13.81 -31.57 6.89
C MET A 263 -14.48 -32.95 6.88
N GLU A 264 -15.23 -33.22 5.80
CA GLU A 264 -15.90 -34.50 5.59
C GLU A 264 -14.90 -35.66 5.71
N ASP A 265 -15.30 -36.73 6.39
CA ASP A 265 -14.50 -37.92 6.68
C ASP A 265 -13.21 -37.71 7.51
N CYS A 266 -12.97 -36.51 8.05
CA CYS A 266 -11.81 -36.25 8.89
C CYS A 266 -12.08 -36.50 10.38
N VAL A 267 -11.41 -37.50 10.95
CA VAL A 267 -11.51 -37.81 12.39
C VAL A 267 -10.40 -37.18 13.25
N LYS A 268 -9.53 -36.37 12.65
CA LYS A 268 -8.40 -35.74 13.36
C LYS A 268 -8.88 -34.63 14.30
N SER A 269 -8.17 -34.43 15.40
CA SER A 269 -8.45 -33.33 16.34
C SER A 269 -8.26 -31.97 15.69
N ILE A 270 -9.07 -30.99 16.09
CA ILE A 270 -8.92 -29.62 15.64
C ILE A 270 -7.60 -28.99 16.12
N PHE A 271 -7.07 -28.03 15.34
CA PHE A 271 -5.81 -27.36 15.61
C PHE A 271 -6.03 -25.96 16.21
N HIS A 272 -5.58 -25.76 17.45
CA HIS A 272 -5.54 -24.47 18.16
C HIS A 272 -6.79 -23.57 18.01
N GLY A 273 -7.99 -24.15 18.20
CA GLY A 273 -9.24 -23.41 18.15
C GLY A 273 -9.76 -23.12 16.74
N SER A 274 -9.12 -23.66 15.70
CA SER A 274 -9.70 -23.70 14.36
C SER A 274 -10.74 -24.83 14.23
N ARG A 275 -11.60 -24.77 13.21
CA ARG A 275 -12.53 -25.85 12.82
C ARG A 275 -11.83 -26.96 12.06
N LEU A 276 -10.54 -26.82 11.76
CA LEU A 276 -9.77 -27.73 10.91
C LEU A 276 -8.68 -28.42 11.75
N CYS A 277 -8.26 -29.61 11.34
CA CYS A 277 -7.02 -30.19 11.87
C CYS A 277 -5.81 -29.48 11.24
N GLU A 278 -4.61 -29.70 11.77
CA GLU A 278 -3.40 -29.03 11.29
C GLU A 278 -3.17 -29.24 9.79
N GLN A 279 -3.28 -30.50 9.32
CA GLN A 279 -3.12 -30.83 7.91
C GLN A 279 -4.13 -30.07 7.03
N HIS A 280 -5.42 -30.12 7.37
CA HIS A 280 -6.43 -29.42 6.60
C HIS A 280 -6.33 -27.91 6.71
N LEU A 281 -5.71 -27.36 7.76
CA LEU A 281 -5.43 -25.93 7.86
C LEU A 281 -4.20 -25.51 7.02
N TYR A 282 -3.23 -26.40 6.82
CA TYR A 282 -2.14 -26.18 5.85
C TYR A 282 -2.62 -26.29 4.40
N GLU A 283 -3.51 -27.24 4.13
CA GLU A 283 -4.16 -27.40 2.82
C GLU A 283 -5.29 -26.40 2.62
N PHE A 284 -5.71 -25.72 3.69
CA PHE A 284 -6.77 -24.74 3.66
C PHE A 284 -6.32 -23.55 2.82
N GLN A 285 -6.99 -23.40 1.70
CA GLN A 285 -6.92 -22.21 0.90
C GLN A 285 -8.05 -21.28 1.36
N PRO A 286 -7.76 -20.03 1.77
CA PRO A 286 -8.76 -19.02 2.15
C PRO A 286 -9.99 -18.89 1.23
N GLU A 287 -9.84 -19.31 -0.01
CA GLU A 287 -10.87 -19.42 -1.05
C GLU A 287 -11.99 -20.41 -0.72
N HIS A 288 -11.66 -21.51 -0.06
CA HIS A 288 -12.61 -22.58 0.27
C HIS A 288 -13.44 -22.24 1.52
N ALA A 289 -13.07 -21.20 2.26
CA ALA A 289 -13.62 -20.84 3.58
C ALA A 289 -15.00 -20.17 3.59
N CYS A 290 -15.72 -20.11 2.47
CA CYS A 290 -16.96 -19.32 2.30
C CYS A 290 -16.74 -17.82 2.02
N ALA A 291 -16.04 -17.50 0.93
CA ALA A 291 -16.30 -16.24 0.20
C ALA A 291 -17.01 -16.47 -1.17
N GLY A 292 -16.97 -17.68 -1.72
CA GLY A 292 -17.26 -17.91 -3.15
C GLY A 292 -18.72 -17.77 -3.61
N ALA A 293 -19.71 -18.09 -2.76
CA ALA A 293 -21.12 -17.91 -3.10
C ALA A 293 -21.80 -16.91 -2.15
N SER A 294 -21.71 -17.13 -0.83
CA SER A 294 -22.40 -16.30 0.17
C SER A 294 -22.01 -14.81 0.13
N MET A 295 -20.71 -14.48 0.01
CA MET A 295 -20.28 -13.07 -0.04
C MET A 295 -20.64 -12.42 -1.38
N ARG A 296 -20.46 -13.14 -2.49
CA ARG A 296 -20.88 -12.67 -3.81
C ARG A 296 -22.40 -12.44 -3.85
N ASP A 297 -23.19 -13.39 -3.37
CA ASP A 297 -24.65 -13.30 -3.25
C ASP A 297 -25.05 -12.14 -2.35
N GLU A 298 -24.33 -11.92 -1.24
CA GLU A 298 -24.54 -10.76 -0.38
C GLU A 298 -24.29 -9.45 -1.14
N LEU A 299 -23.15 -9.34 -1.83
CA LEU A 299 -22.79 -8.16 -2.62
C LEU A 299 -23.80 -7.90 -3.74
N GLU A 300 -24.18 -8.92 -4.49
CA GLU A 300 -25.20 -8.84 -5.55
C GLU A 300 -26.55 -8.39 -4.97
N ARG A 301 -26.97 -8.96 -3.83
CA ARG A 301 -28.20 -8.57 -3.15
C ARG A 301 -28.16 -7.12 -2.65
N LEU A 302 -27.05 -6.68 -2.06
CA LEU A 302 -26.89 -5.31 -1.58
C LEU A 302 -26.86 -4.32 -2.73
N LEU A 303 -26.11 -4.64 -3.80
CA LEU A 303 -26.01 -3.82 -5.00
C LEU A 303 -27.37 -3.71 -5.69
N LYS A 304 -28.12 -4.81 -5.85
CA LYS A 304 -29.48 -4.80 -6.39
C LYS A 304 -30.41 -3.86 -5.62
N ARG A 305 -30.40 -3.95 -4.28
CA ARG A 305 -31.18 -3.04 -3.40
C ARG A 305 -30.74 -1.58 -3.55
N ALA A 306 -29.45 -1.32 -3.79
CA ALA A 306 -28.94 0.02 -4.03
C ALA A 306 -29.35 0.55 -5.40
N MET A 307 -29.23 -0.27 -6.45
CA MET A 307 -29.64 0.06 -7.81
C MET A 307 -31.15 0.29 -7.90
N ASP A 308 -31.97 -0.36 -7.08
CA ASP A 308 -33.42 -0.11 -7.01
C ASP A 308 -33.79 1.31 -6.56
N LYS A 309 -32.87 2.04 -5.91
CA LYS A 309 -33.06 3.43 -5.49
C LYS A 309 -32.55 4.40 -6.55
N LYS A 310 -33.11 5.61 -6.58
CA LYS A 310 -32.54 6.74 -7.32
C LYS A 310 -31.24 7.17 -6.65
N TRP A 311 -30.17 7.29 -7.44
CA TRP A 311 -28.88 7.79 -6.98
C TRP A 311 -28.83 9.31 -7.12
N TYR A 312 -28.00 9.94 -6.30
CA TYR A 312 -27.86 11.39 -6.28
C TYR A 312 -26.39 11.77 -6.56
N PRO A 313 -26.12 12.46 -7.69
CA PRO A 313 -24.79 12.97 -7.98
C PRO A 313 -24.48 14.18 -7.10
N GLN A 314 -23.22 14.36 -6.72
CA GLN A 314 -22.74 15.65 -6.24
C GLN A 314 -22.64 16.67 -7.40
N SER A 315 -22.51 17.96 -7.08
CA SER A 315 -22.58 19.06 -8.06
C SER A 315 -21.61 18.90 -9.24
N LYS A 316 -20.35 18.55 -8.99
CA LYS A 316 -19.37 18.31 -10.08
C LYS A 316 -19.76 17.14 -10.97
N MET A 317 -20.13 15.99 -10.38
CA MET A 317 -20.60 14.84 -11.14
C MET A 317 -21.87 15.17 -11.94
N GLN A 318 -22.78 15.99 -11.41
CA GLN A 318 -23.95 16.44 -12.16
C GLN A 318 -23.57 17.24 -13.42
N SER A 319 -22.53 18.07 -13.36
CA SER A 319 -22.00 18.75 -14.54
C SER A 319 -21.37 17.78 -15.54
N ILE A 320 -20.63 16.77 -15.06
CA ILE A 320 -20.10 15.69 -15.92
C ILE A 320 -21.24 14.93 -16.60
N LEU A 321 -22.29 14.55 -15.89
CA LEU A 321 -23.42 13.83 -16.47
C LEU A 321 -24.16 14.65 -17.53
N ARG A 322 -24.25 15.99 -17.35
CA ARG A 322 -24.81 16.89 -18.38
C ARG A 322 -23.91 16.92 -19.61
N LEU A 323 -22.60 17.12 -19.42
CA LEU A 323 -21.62 17.11 -20.51
C LEU A 323 -21.62 15.78 -21.27
N PHE A 324 -21.65 14.66 -20.54
CA PHE A 324 -21.70 13.32 -21.10
C PHE A 324 -22.93 13.11 -21.99
N ASN A 325 -24.11 13.57 -21.58
CA ASN A 325 -25.31 13.50 -22.41
C ASN A 325 -25.22 14.42 -23.64
N SER A 326 -24.78 15.67 -23.47
CA SER A 326 -24.60 16.59 -24.60
C SER A 326 -23.61 16.06 -25.66
N ILE A 327 -22.57 15.34 -25.25
CA ILE A 327 -21.66 14.68 -26.19
C ILE A 327 -22.38 13.53 -26.93
N ARG A 328 -23.13 12.69 -26.21
CA ARG A 328 -23.89 11.59 -26.82
C ARG A 328 -24.96 12.06 -27.79
N ASP A 329 -25.57 13.21 -27.52
CA ASP A 329 -26.57 13.84 -28.38
C ASP A 329 -25.92 14.54 -29.59
N GLY A 330 -24.59 14.66 -29.62
CA GLY A 330 -23.83 15.28 -30.71
C GLY A 330 -23.71 16.80 -30.61
N ASP A 331 -24.14 17.40 -29.50
CA ASP A 331 -24.10 18.86 -29.28
C ASP A 331 -22.69 19.35 -28.94
N ILE A 332 -21.87 18.50 -28.32
CA ILE A 332 -20.51 18.81 -27.88
C ILE A 332 -19.54 17.75 -28.37
N ASP A 333 -18.33 18.18 -28.75
CA ASP A 333 -17.27 17.28 -29.19
C ASP A 333 -16.80 16.34 -28.06
N SER A 334 -16.50 15.08 -28.40
CA SER A 334 -16.10 14.09 -27.40
C SER A 334 -14.80 14.45 -26.69
N SER A 335 -13.95 15.32 -27.27
CA SER A 335 -12.72 15.87 -26.65
C SER A 335 -12.92 16.61 -25.34
N LYS A 336 -14.15 17.03 -25.01
CA LYS A 336 -14.43 17.77 -23.78
C LYS A 336 -14.50 16.90 -22.53
N LEU A 337 -14.54 15.57 -22.67
CA LEU A 337 -14.57 14.64 -21.55
C LEU A 337 -13.66 13.43 -21.80
N ARG A 338 -12.86 13.08 -20.81
CA ARG A 338 -11.94 11.93 -20.82
C ARG A 338 -12.08 11.10 -19.56
N PHE A 339 -11.96 9.79 -19.72
CA PHE A 339 -11.80 8.84 -18.61
C PHE A 339 -10.34 8.43 -18.57
N LEU A 340 -9.70 8.60 -17.43
CA LEU A 340 -8.27 8.41 -17.24
C LEU A 340 -8.03 7.38 -16.15
N ASP A 341 -7.08 6.50 -16.42
CA ASP A 341 -6.46 5.63 -15.44
C ASP A 341 -4.95 5.54 -15.75
N LEU A 342 -4.14 5.29 -14.72
CA LEU A 342 -2.69 5.20 -14.82
C LEU A 342 -2.17 4.00 -14.03
N GLU A 343 -1.15 3.34 -14.55
CA GLU A 343 -0.25 2.54 -13.72
C GLU A 343 0.94 3.42 -13.33
N PHE A 344 1.03 3.79 -12.05
CA PHE A 344 2.07 4.69 -11.56
C PHE A 344 2.50 4.36 -10.13
N ASN A 345 3.74 4.73 -9.78
CA ASN A 345 4.19 4.63 -8.40
C ASN A 345 3.83 5.91 -7.63
N PRO A 346 3.00 5.85 -6.58
CA PRO A 346 2.59 7.03 -5.82
C PRO A 346 3.73 7.70 -5.04
N THR A 347 4.82 6.97 -4.78
CA THR A 347 6.00 7.45 -4.05
C THR A 347 7.00 8.16 -4.96
N SER A 348 7.37 7.54 -6.08
CA SER A 348 8.31 8.14 -7.04
C SER A 348 7.61 9.09 -8.01
N ARG A 349 6.27 9.06 -8.06
CA ARG A 349 5.42 9.76 -9.05
C ARG A 349 5.70 9.34 -10.49
N ARG A 350 6.44 8.25 -10.69
CA ARG A 350 6.73 7.71 -12.01
C ARG A 350 5.48 7.07 -12.60
N VAL A 351 5.05 7.59 -13.74
CA VAL A 351 3.96 7.04 -14.56
C VAL A 351 4.58 5.97 -15.46
N TYR A 352 4.00 4.78 -15.51
CA TYR A 352 4.48 3.65 -16.30
C TYR A 352 3.59 3.35 -17.50
N GLU A 353 2.28 3.48 -17.32
CA GLU A 353 1.28 3.27 -18.35
C GLU A 353 0.23 4.39 -18.29
N VAL A 354 -0.24 4.81 -19.45
CA VAL A 354 -1.35 5.78 -19.58
C VAL A 354 -2.48 5.14 -20.37
N GLY A 355 -3.65 5.08 -19.73
CA GLY A 355 -4.89 4.61 -20.32
C GLY A 355 -5.93 5.72 -20.39
N MET A 356 -6.54 5.91 -21.55
CA MET A 356 -7.57 6.92 -21.72
C MET A 356 -8.61 6.51 -22.76
N CYS A 357 -9.87 6.79 -22.45
CA CYS A 357 -10.94 6.73 -23.45
C CYS A 357 -11.80 8.01 -23.45
N ASP A 358 -12.48 8.24 -24.57
CA ASP A 358 -13.39 9.38 -24.73
C ASP A 358 -14.79 9.12 -24.14
N ALA A 359 -15.68 10.10 -24.29
CA ALA A 359 -17.08 10.00 -23.88
C ALA A 359 -17.91 8.92 -24.60
N ASN A 360 -17.35 8.23 -25.59
CA ASN A 360 -17.96 7.10 -26.28
C ASN A 360 -17.31 5.76 -25.89
N GLY A 361 -16.37 5.76 -24.94
CA GLY A 361 -15.62 4.57 -24.54
C GLY A 361 -14.57 4.13 -25.56
N ILE A 362 -14.27 4.98 -26.56
CA ILE A 362 -13.23 4.69 -27.56
C ILE A 362 -11.87 5.01 -26.93
N ILE A 363 -10.96 4.04 -26.94
CA ILE A 363 -9.59 4.23 -26.44
C ILE A 363 -8.90 5.29 -27.30
N THR A 364 -8.56 6.41 -26.67
CA THR A 364 -7.79 7.51 -27.29
C THR A 364 -6.32 7.40 -26.95
N MET A 365 -5.95 6.78 -25.82
CA MET A 365 -4.57 6.57 -25.39
C MET A 365 -4.42 5.23 -24.69
N ASP A 366 -3.35 4.53 -25.03
CA ASP A 366 -2.98 3.22 -24.49
C ASP A 366 -1.49 3.04 -24.78
N CYS A 367 -0.65 3.43 -23.83
CA CYS A 367 0.79 3.49 -24.04
C CYS A 367 1.60 3.26 -22.75
N LEU A 368 2.80 2.74 -22.94
CA LEU A 368 3.87 2.74 -21.94
C LEU A 368 4.67 4.04 -22.04
N THR A 369 5.20 4.53 -20.92
CA THR A 369 5.90 5.81 -20.87
C THR A 369 7.41 5.65 -21.02
N LYS A 370 8.03 6.56 -21.79
CA LYS A 370 9.48 6.67 -21.96
C LYS A 370 9.95 8.05 -21.46
N TYR A 371 10.78 8.04 -20.43
CA TYR A 371 11.41 9.24 -19.88
C TYR A 371 12.64 9.65 -20.72
N SER A 372 12.87 10.95 -20.90
CA SER A 372 14.01 11.45 -21.70
C SER A 372 15.33 11.37 -20.93
N SER A 373 15.27 11.53 -19.61
CA SER A 373 16.33 11.34 -18.65
C SER A 373 15.85 10.43 -17.53
N THR A 374 16.76 9.87 -16.72
CA THR A 374 16.33 9.33 -15.42
C THR A 374 15.64 10.47 -14.67
N PRO A 375 14.33 10.36 -14.36
CA PRO A 375 13.59 11.46 -13.75
C PRO A 375 14.37 11.95 -12.53
N GLU A 376 14.60 13.26 -12.44
CA GLU A 376 15.17 13.86 -11.23
C GLU A 376 14.26 13.45 -10.08
N VAL A 377 14.78 12.56 -9.24
CA VAL A 377 14.03 11.99 -8.14
C VAL A 377 13.68 13.16 -7.23
N VAL A 378 12.42 13.58 -7.25
CA VAL A 378 11.93 14.58 -6.28
C VAL A 378 12.28 14.02 -4.91
N ALA A 379 13.12 14.75 -4.17
CA ALA A 379 13.68 14.32 -2.91
C ALA A 379 12.55 13.84 -1.98
N SER A 380 12.35 12.52 -1.94
CA SER A 380 11.27 11.89 -1.20
C SER A 380 11.88 11.29 0.06
N SER A 381 11.18 11.42 1.18
CA SER A 381 11.59 10.87 2.48
C SER A 381 11.57 9.34 2.53
N VAL A 382 11.20 8.68 1.43
CA VAL A 382 11.23 7.22 1.32
C VAL A 382 12.65 6.75 0.99
N PRO A 383 13.19 5.74 1.70
CA PRO A 383 14.49 5.16 1.39
C PRO A 383 14.55 4.63 -0.04
N ASP A 384 15.64 4.91 -0.75
CA ASP A 384 15.78 4.61 -2.19
C ASP A 384 15.49 3.14 -2.50
N LYS A 385 16.00 2.19 -1.69
CA LYS A 385 15.77 0.74 -1.90
C LYS A 385 14.30 0.32 -1.94
N ALA A 386 13.46 0.92 -1.10
CA ALA A 386 12.03 0.59 -1.06
C ALA A 386 11.29 1.20 -2.26
N ARG A 387 11.69 2.41 -2.66
CA ARG A 387 11.19 3.06 -3.88
C ARG A 387 11.54 2.24 -5.12
N ASP A 388 12.81 1.82 -5.22
CA ASP A 388 13.33 1.04 -6.35
C ASP A 388 12.61 -0.31 -6.50
N TRP A 389 12.24 -0.94 -5.39
CA TRP A 389 11.52 -2.21 -5.43
C TRP A 389 10.08 -2.04 -5.94
N ILE A 390 9.36 -1.01 -5.47
CA ILE A 390 8.00 -0.70 -5.97
C ILE A 390 8.07 -0.36 -7.47
N ASP A 391 9.03 0.48 -7.85
CA ASP A 391 9.26 0.86 -9.25
C ASP A 391 9.52 -0.37 -10.12
N ARG A 392 10.36 -1.32 -9.67
CA ARG A 392 10.62 -2.58 -10.39
C ARG A 392 9.38 -3.45 -10.49
N SER A 393 8.61 -3.60 -9.42
CA SER A 393 7.40 -4.43 -9.38
C SER A 393 6.35 -3.92 -10.39
N ILE A 394 6.05 -2.62 -10.35
CA ILE A 394 5.10 -2.00 -11.30
C ILE A 394 5.64 -2.12 -12.73
N GLN A 395 6.93 -1.82 -12.94
CA GLN A 395 7.55 -1.93 -14.26
C GLN A 395 7.45 -3.35 -14.84
N GLN A 396 7.72 -4.38 -14.02
CA GLN A 396 7.60 -5.78 -14.43
C GLN A 396 6.14 -6.17 -14.74
N SER A 397 5.18 -5.60 -14.03
CA SER A 397 3.76 -5.78 -14.31
C SER A 397 3.39 -5.18 -15.67
N VAL A 398 3.65 -3.88 -15.87
CA VAL A 398 3.24 -3.16 -17.09
C VAL A 398 3.97 -3.61 -18.34
N GLN A 399 5.19 -4.14 -18.22
CA GLN A 399 5.96 -4.66 -19.36
C GLN A 399 5.29 -5.86 -20.04
N LYS A 400 4.37 -6.53 -19.34
CA LYS A 400 3.57 -7.64 -19.89
C LYS A 400 2.40 -7.14 -20.73
N HIS A 401 2.02 -5.86 -20.62
CA HIS A 401 0.88 -5.28 -21.32
C HIS A 401 1.22 -4.99 -22.79
N ARG A 402 0.26 -5.29 -23.66
CA ARG A 402 0.37 -4.99 -25.09
C ARG A 402 -0.43 -3.72 -25.38
N CYS A 403 0.21 -2.58 -25.14
CA CYS A 403 -0.37 -1.27 -25.41
C CYS A 403 -0.38 -0.95 -26.92
N ALA A 404 -1.51 -0.45 -27.43
CA ALA A 404 -1.70 -0.15 -28.84
C ALA A 404 -0.70 0.87 -29.41
N HIS A 405 -0.22 1.80 -28.59
CA HIS A 405 0.75 2.82 -29.00
C HIS A 405 2.20 2.50 -28.60
N GLY A 406 2.45 1.37 -27.94
CA GLY A 406 3.78 0.99 -27.48
C GLY A 406 4.38 1.98 -26.47
N TRP A 407 5.71 2.15 -26.51
CA TRP A 407 6.46 3.07 -25.66
C TRP A 407 6.53 4.46 -26.29
N ILE A 408 6.04 5.50 -25.59
CA ILE A 408 6.05 6.87 -26.09
C ILE A 408 6.57 7.87 -25.05
N THR A 409 7.19 8.95 -25.52
CA THR A 409 7.72 10.03 -24.67
C THR A 409 6.62 10.99 -24.21
N ALA A 410 6.91 11.81 -23.20
CA ALA A 410 6.01 12.88 -22.75
C ALA A 410 5.58 13.80 -23.89
N ARG A 411 6.51 14.20 -24.77
CA ARG A 411 6.20 14.99 -25.96
C ARG A 411 5.20 14.30 -26.90
N GLN A 412 5.38 12.99 -27.14
CA GLN A 412 4.46 12.22 -27.97
C GLN A 412 3.08 12.07 -27.32
N VAL A 413 3.01 11.92 -25.99
CA VAL A 413 1.75 11.98 -25.23
C VAL A 413 1.09 13.34 -25.41
N ALA A 414 1.83 14.43 -25.21
CA ALA A 414 1.32 15.79 -25.33
C ALA A 414 0.80 16.10 -26.74
N ASP A 415 1.56 15.74 -27.78
CA ASP A 415 1.14 15.92 -29.18
C ASP A 415 -0.12 15.13 -29.50
N LYS A 416 -0.25 13.92 -28.95
CA LYS A 416 -1.45 13.11 -29.10
C LYS A 416 -2.64 13.71 -28.36
N LEU A 417 -2.47 14.16 -27.12
CA LEU A 417 -3.53 14.86 -26.37
C LEU A 417 -4.04 16.09 -27.12
N ARG A 418 -3.13 16.93 -27.64
CA ARG A 418 -3.47 18.11 -28.45
C ARG A 418 -4.22 17.72 -29.72
N LYS A 419 -3.75 16.67 -30.43
CA LYS A 419 -4.41 16.16 -31.64
C LYS A 419 -5.82 15.63 -31.36
N GLU A 420 -6.03 15.01 -30.21
CA GLU A 420 -7.33 14.53 -29.74
C GLU A 420 -8.22 15.66 -29.15
N GLY A 421 -7.81 16.93 -29.30
CA GLY A 421 -8.57 18.09 -28.86
C GLY A 421 -8.59 18.32 -27.34
N VAL A 422 -7.71 17.68 -26.58
CA VAL A 422 -7.58 17.91 -25.14
C VAL A 422 -7.01 19.31 -24.91
N THR A 423 -7.64 20.04 -24.00
CA THR A 423 -7.32 21.42 -23.64
C THR A 423 -7.36 21.60 -22.13
N PRO A 424 -6.87 22.74 -21.59
CA PRO A 424 -7.06 23.08 -20.17
C PRO A 424 -8.52 23.17 -19.71
N ASP A 425 -9.49 23.22 -20.64
CA ASP A 425 -10.93 23.21 -20.35
C ASP A 425 -11.56 21.81 -20.44
N THR A 426 -10.79 20.79 -20.80
CA THR A 426 -11.28 19.40 -20.86
C THR A 426 -11.54 18.87 -19.46
N TRP A 427 -12.62 18.13 -19.26
CA TRP A 427 -12.94 17.46 -18.00
C TRP A 427 -12.40 16.03 -17.99
N PHE A 428 -11.92 15.60 -16.82
CA PHE A 428 -11.45 14.25 -16.56
C PHE A 428 -12.29 13.55 -15.50
N VAL A 429 -12.40 12.23 -15.63
CA VAL A 429 -12.96 11.36 -14.60
C VAL A 429 -11.94 10.26 -14.31
N THR A 430 -11.75 9.94 -13.02
CA THR A 430 -10.87 8.85 -12.56
C THR A 430 -11.57 7.94 -11.55
N TRP A 431 -11.07 6.71 -11.36
CA TRP A 431 -11.55 5.77 -10.35
C TRP A 431 -10.67 5.74 -9.08
N HIS A 432 -10.35 6.91 -8.54
CA HIS A 432 -9.56 7.00 -7.30
C HIS A 432 -10.20 7.93 -6.27
N MET A 433 -9.85 7.79 -4.99
CA MET A 433 -10.38 8.66 -3.90
C MET A 433 -9.85 10.10 -3.97
N SER A 434 -8.92 10.37 -4.87
CA SER A 434 -8.30 11.68 -5.15
C SER A 434 -8.07 11.82 -6.67
N THR A 435 -7.61 13.00 -7.11
CA THR A 435 -7.27 13.28 -8.51
C THR A 435 -5.87 12.81 -8.91
N ALA A 436 -5.30 11.84 -8.17
CA ALA A 436 -3.90 11.47 -8.24
C ALA A 436 -3.45 11.09 -9.66
N ASP A 437 -4.29 10.42 -10.44
CA ASP A 437 -3.96 10.03 -11.82
C ASP A 437 -3.75 11.26 -12.72
N LEU A 438 -4.67 12.22 -12.69
CA LEU A 438 -4.52 13.46 -13.45
C LEU A 438 -3.31 14.26 -12.97
N THR A 439 -3.14 14.38 -11.65
CA THR A 439 -2.02 15.09 -11.04
C THR A 439 -0.68 14.48 -11.48
N ALA A 440 -0.53 13.15 -11.40
CA ALA A 440 0.69 12.45 -11.77
C ALA A 440 1.00 12.56 -13.28
N LEU A 441 -0.01 12.43 -14.14
CA LEU A 441 0.16 12.63 -15.58
C LEU A 441 0.64 14.06 -15.89
N ARG A 442 0.01 15.07 -15.28
CA ARG A 442 0.38 16.47 -15.50
C ARG A 442 1.79 16.78 -14.99
N GLU A 443 2.11 16.34 -13.76
CA GLU A 443 3.45 16.52 -13.18
C GLU A 443 4.53 15.87 -14.05
N TRP A 444 4.29 14.68 -14.59
CA TRP A 444 5.22 14.03 -15.51
C TRP A 444 5.41 14.83 -16.82
N LEU A 445 4.33 15.27 -17.46
CA LEU A 445 4.43 16.07 -18.69
C LEU A 445 5.18 17.38 -18.46
N GLU A 446 4.89 18.08 -17.36
CA GLU A 446 5.54 19.34 -17.01
C GLU A 446 7.02 19.16 -16.67
N ALA A 447 7.39 18.08 -15.98
CA ALA A 447 8.79 17.75 -15.69
C ALA A 447 9.62 17.48 -16.96
N GLU A 448 8.97 17.01 -18.03
CA GLU A 448 9.57 16.76 -19.33
C GLU A 448 9.43 17.97 -20.29
N GLY A 449 9.00 19.13 -19.77
CA GLY A 449 8.91 20.41 -20.50
C GLY A 449 7.60 20.62 -21.28
N GLU A 450 6.63 19.72 -21.19
CA GLU A 450 5.33 19.80 -21.87
C GLU A 450 4.28 20.47 -20.98
N HIS A 451 4.38 21.80 -20.85
CA HIS A 451 3.49 22.58 -19.99
C HIS A 451 2.13 22.89 -20.62
N GLY A 452 1.10 23.07 -19.77
CA GLY A 452 -0.22 23.58 -20.17
C GLY A 452 -1.02 22.64 -21.08
N VAL A 453 -0.66 21.36 -21.14
CA VAL A 453 -1.35 20.35 -21.95
C VAL A 453 -2.65 19.90 -21.27
N LEU A 454 -2.57 19.66 -19.97
CA LEU A 454 -3.65 19.10 -19.16
C LEU A 454 -4.31 20.18 -18.30
N PRO A 455 -5.59 19.97 -17.95
CA PRO A 455 -6.31 20.90 -17.10
C PRO A 455 -5.84 20.82 -15.63
N PRO A 456 -6.19 21.81 -14.80
CA PRO A 456 -6.04 21.75 -13.35
C PRO A 456 -6.89 20.64 -12.70
N ASP A 457 -6.57 20.29 -11.44
CA ASP A 457 -7.24 19.18 -10.70
C ASP A 457 -8.73 19.44 -10.41
N ASP A 458 -9.16 20.69 -10.41
CA ASP A 458 -10.56 21.04 -10.23
C ASP A 458 -11.45 20.64 -11.41
N HIS A 459 -10.86 20.40 -12.59
CA HIS A 459 -11.46 19.80 -13.78
C HIS A 459 -11.41 18.26 -13.78
N CYS A 460 -11.11 17.64 -12.63
CA CYS A 460 -11.18 16.20 -12.44
C CYS A 460 -12.27 15.80 -11.44
N VAL A 461 -13.02 14.74 -11.76
CA VAL A 461 -14.05 14.16 -10.88
C VAL A 461 -13.70 12.73 -10.53
N THR A 462 -13.75 12.42 -9.23
CA THR A 462 -13.50 11.08 -8.69
C THR A 462 -14.79 10.28 -8.66
N ALA A 463 -14.98 9.36 -9.62
CA ALA A 463 -16.21 8.58 -9.73
C ALA A 463 -16.46 7.72 -8.47
N ILE A 464 -15.42 7.12 -7.90
CA ILE A 464 -15.53 6.25 -6.72
C ILE A 464 -16.16 6.97 -5.50
N GLN A 465 -15.93 8.27 -5.32
CA GLN A 465 -16.56 9.04 -4.24
C GLN A 465 -18.08 9.16 -4.44
N GLN A 466 -18.53 9.30 -5.69
CA GLN A 466 -19.95 9.37 -6.03
C GLN A 466 -20.65 8.04 -5.76
N PHE A 467 -19.99 6.93 -6.09
CA PHE A 467 -20.45 5.58 -5.74
C PHE A 467 -20.50 5.38 -4.23
N ARG A 468 -19.45 5.77 -3.50
CA ARG A 468 -19.37 5.67 -2.05
C ARG A 468 -20.54 6.39 -1.37
N ALA A 469 -20.87 7.61 -1.80
CA ALA A 469 -21.98 8.38 -1.26
C ALA A 469 -23.33 7.63 -1.39
N ASN A 470 -23.56 6.96 -2.53
CA ASN A 470 -24.80 6.22 -2.80
C ASN A 470 -24.83 4.81 -2.19
N LEU A 471 -23.67 4.25 -1.83
CA LEU A 471 -23.54 2.90 -1.28
C LEU A 471 -23.26 2.86 0.24
N THR A 472 -23.13 4.01 0.90
CA THR A 472 -22.78 4.09 2.34
C THR A 472 -23.80 3.40 3.26
N ALA A 473 -25.08 3.38 2.89
CA ALA A 473 -26.14 2.72 3.65
C ALA A 473 -26.19 1.19 3.45
N PHE A 474 -25.42 0.65 2.50
CA PHE A 474 -25.43 -0.76 2.12
C PHE A 474 -24.17 -1.45 2.65
N ARG A 475 -24.20 -1.78 3.94
CA ARG A 475 -23.10 -2.46 4.63
C ARG A 475 -23.24 -3.97 4.50
N LEU A 476 -22.10 -4.65 4.48
CA LEU A 476 -22.01 -6.09 4.63
C LEU A 476 -22.53 -6.51 6.01
N GLN A 477 -22.92 -7.77 6.17
CA GLN A 477 -23.31 -8.35 7.47
C GLN A 477 -22.23 -8.15 8.54
N THR A 478 -20.97 -8.11 8.13
CA THR A 478 -19.81 -7.79 9.00
C THR A 478 -19.76 -6.34 9.48
N GLY A 479 -20.67 -5.47 9.03
CA GLY A 479 -20.67 -4.02 9.28
C GLY A 479 -19.72 -3.23 8.39
N LYS A 480 -18.88 -3.91 7.59
CA LYS A 480 -17.96 -3.30 6.63
C LYS A 480 -18.72 -2.58 5.51
N LEU A 481 -18.06 -1.57 4.93
CA LEU A 481 -18.59 -0.84 3.77
C LEU A 481 -18.59 -1.73 2.52
N PHE A 482 -19.47 -1.42 1.57
CA PHE A 482 -19.49 -2.06 0.26
C PHE A 482 -18.14 -1.84 -0.48
N PRO A 483 -17.46 -2.87 -0.98
CA PRO A 483 -16.20 -2.73 -1.72
C PRO A 483 -16.43 -2.02 -3.06
N LEU A 484 -15.56 -1.07 -3.41
CA LEU A 484 -15.68 -0.26 -4.65
C LEU A 484 -14.47 -0.40 -5.57
N SER A 485 -13.61 -1.40 -5.38
CA SER A 485 -12.57 -1.68 -6.36
C SER A 485 -13.25 -2.11 -7.68
N LEU A 486 -12.74 -1.62 -8.82
CA LEU A 486 -13.24 -2.02 -10.14
C LEU A 486 -13.26 -3.55 -10.32
N PRO A 487 -12.22 -4.30 -9.93
CA PRO A 487 -12.22 -5.76 -10.04
C PRO A 487 -13.37 -6.47 -9.32
N VAL A 488 -13.94 -5.85 -8.28
CA VAL A 488 -15.11 -6.40 -7.54
C VAL A 488 -16.41 -5.84 -8.10
N LEU A 489 -16.51 -4.52 -8.24
CA LEU A 489 -17.77 -3.87 -8.58
C LEU A 489 -18.16 -4.07 -10.05
N PHE A 490 -17.18 -3.99 -10.96
CA PHE A 490 -17.42 -4.13 -12.40
C PHE A 490 -18.10 -5.45 -12.76
N PRO A 491 -17.61 -6.64 -12.35
CA PRO A 491 -18.28 -7.90 -12.66
C PRO A 491 -19.63 -8.09 -11.97
N LEU A 492 -19.86 -7.50 -10.79
CA LEU A 492 -21.18 -7.54 -10.14
C LEU A 492 -22.24 -6.82 -10.99
N VAL A 493 -21.84 -5.73 -11.65
CA VAL A 493 -22.71 -4.94 -12.52
C VAL A 493 -22.77 -5.55 -13.92
N MET A 494 -21.63 -5.65 -14.59
CA MET A 494 -21.50 -5.98 -16.01
C MET A 494 -21.48 -7.49 -16.28
N GLY A 495 -21.41 -8.31 -15.24
CA GLY A 495 -21.29 -9.76 -15.37
C GLY A 495 -19.90 -10.20 -15.81
N THR A 496 -19.64 -11.50 -15.69
CA THR A 496 -18.35 -12.11 -16.05
C THR A 496 -18.22 -12.42 -17.54
N GLN A 497 -19.26 -12.20 -18.33
CA GLN A 497 -19.22 -12.35 -19.79
C GLN A 497 -18.81 -11.07 -20.51
N HIS A 498 -18.69 -9.93 -19.81
CA HIS A 498 -18.26 -8.68 -20.39
C HIS A 498 -16.80 -8.78 -20.88
N HIS A 499 -16.47 -8.25 -22.06
CA HIS A 499 -15.14 -8.43 -22.66
C HIS A 499 -13.98 -7.74 -21.92
N LEU A 500 -14.28 -6.78 -21.05
CA LEU A 500 -13.32 -6.12 -20.15
C LEU A 500 -13.15 -6.84 -18.81
N PHE A 501 -13.97 -7.85 -18.54
CA PHE A 501 -13.92 -8.58 -17.29
C PHE A 501 -12.56 -9.29 -17.11
N GLY A 502 -12.01 -9.19 -15.90
CA GLY A 502 -10.74 -9.81 -15.52
C GLY A 502 -9.50 -9.13 -16.12
N ARG A 503 -9.64 -8.06 -16.91
CA ARG A 503 -8.51 -7.36 -17.56
C ARG A 503 -8.07 -6.10 -16.82
N ASN A 504 -8.29 -6.06 -15.50
CA ASN A 504 -7.89 -4.94 -14.65
C ASN A 504 -6.35 -4.87 -14.54
N HIS A 505 -5.84 -3.77 -13.99
CA HIS A 505 -4.42 -3.40 -13.97
C HIS A 505 -3.84 -3.12 -15.35
N HIS A 506 -4.69 -2.79 -16.30
CA HIS A 506 -4.28 -2.32 -17.62
C HIS A 506 -5.01 -1.01 -17.82
N ALA A 507 -4.28 0.09 -17.71
CA ALA A 507 -4.85 1.43 -17.58
C ALA A 507 -5.91 1.72 -18.66
N ALA A 508 -5.69 1.32 -19.91
CA ALA A 508 -6.65 1.55 -20.99
C ALA A 508 -7.96 0.76 -20.79
N VAL A 509 -7.87 -0.46 -20.26
CA VAL A 509 -9.04 -1.29 -19.93
C VAL A 509 -9.77 -0.70 -18.73
N ASP A 510 -9.05 -0.30 -17.69
CA ASP A 510 -9.64 0.28 -16.47
C ASP A 510 -10.32 1.63 -16.77
N ALA A 511 -9.75 2.44 -17.68
CA ALA A 511 -10.41 3.65 -18.19
C ALA A 511 -11.74 3.33 -18.91
N GLN A 512 -11.81 2.26 -19.71
CA GLN A 512 -13.06 1.83 -20.34
C GLN A 512 -14.06 1.25 -19.34
N GLN A 513 -13.60 0.49 -18.33
CA GLN A 513 -14.46 0.04 -17.26
C GLN A 513 -15.06 1.22 -16.50
N LEU A 514 -14.24 2.22 -16.17
CA LEU A 514 -14.67 3.48 -15.56
C LEU A 514 -15.74 4.20 -16.42
N TYR A 515 -15.57 4.28 -17.74
CA TYR A 515 -16.58 4.81 -18.66
C TYR A 515 -17.94 4.11 -18.45
N HIS A 516 -17.97 2.77 -18.49
CA HIS A 516 -19.22 2.02 -18.31
C HIS A 516 -19.81 2.19 -16.90
N MET A 517 -18.97 2.33 -15.88
CA MET A 517 -19.41 2.61 -14.51
C MET A 517 -20.09 3.99 -14.42
N VAL A 518 -19.57 5.01 -15.11
CA VAL A 518 -20.20 6.34 -15.19
C VAL A 518 -21.48 6.31 -16.01
N GLU A 519 -21.54 5.54 -17.10
CA GLU A 519 -22.77 5.35 -17.87
C GLU A 519 -23.87 4.71 -17.02
N MET A 520 -23.55 3.65 -16.26
CA MET A 520 -24.47 3.07 -15.29
C MET A 520 -24.91 4.13 -14.27
N PHE A 521 -23.96 4.88 -13.71
CA PHE A 521 -24.26 5.90 -12.69
C PHE A 521 -25.27 6.93 -13.23
N ALA A 522 -25.11 7.37 -14.48
CA ALA A 522 -26.04 8.28 -15.16
C ALA A 522 -27.47 7.71 -15.21
N ILE A 523 -27.61 6.41 -15.51
CA ILE A 523 -28.90 5.72 -15.53
C ILE A 523 -29.49 5.60 -14.12
N LEU A 524 -28.67 5.27 -13.12
CA LEU A 524 -29.12 5.12 -11.73
C LEU A 524 -29.55 6.46 -11.10
N CYS A 525 -29.06 7.59 -11.61
CA CYS A 525 -29.52 8.92 -11.24
C CYS A 525 -30.96 9.22 -11.69
N LYS A 526 -31.52 8.44 -12.63
CA LYS A 526 -32.92 8.53 -13.02
C LYS A 526 -33.80 7.75 -12.03
N PRO A 527 -35.02 8.24 -11.72
CA PRO A 527 -36.03 7.44 -11.03
C PRO A 527 -36.20 6.08 -11.70
N LYS A 528 -36.51 5.02 -10.93
CA LYS A 528 -36.62 3.65 -11.46
C LYS A 528 -37.61 3.54 -12.64
N SER A 529 -38.71 4.30 -12.59
CA SER A 529 -39.72 4.40 -13.65
C SER A 529 -39.21 4.98 -14.97
N ASP A 530 -38.16 5.78 -14.92
CA ASP A 530 -37.66 6.57 -16.05
C ASP A 530 -36.40 5.95 -16.67
N ARG A 531 -35.98 4.79 -16.15
CA ARG A 531 -34.82 4.07 -16.66
C ARG A 531 -35.23 3.30 -17.92
N PRO A 532 -34.41 3.34 -18.98
CA PRO A 532 -34.69 2.58 -20.18
C PRO A 532 -34.90 1.08 -19.87
N GLU A 533 -35.91 0.44 -20.46
CA GLU A 533 -36.14 -0.99 -20.28
C GLU A 533 -34.93 -1.81 -20.76
N GLY A 534 -34.54 -2.85 -20.02
CA GLY A 534 -33.38 -3.68 -20.36
C GLY A 534 -32.02 -2.95 -20.37
N TRP A 535 -31.91 -1.81 -19.67
CA TRP A 535 -30.68 -1.01 -19.68
C TRP A 535 -29.45 -1.77 -19.18
N LEU A 536 -29.61 -2.64 -18.17
CA LEU A 536 -28.50 -3.37 -17.60
C LEU A 536 -28.01 -4.43 -18.59
N GLU A 537 -28.93 -5.15 -19.23
CA GLU A 537 -28.62 -6.11 -20.28
C GLU A 537 -27.93 -5.42 -21.47
N ARG A 538 -28.37 -4.22 -21.86
CA ARG A 538 -27.69 -3.44 -22.91
C ARG A 538 -26.26 -3.08 -22.52
N LEU A 539 -26.00 -2.63 -21.29
CA LEU A 539 -24.64 -2.36 -20.83
C LEU A 539 -23.78 -3.62 -20.83
N ARG A 540 -24.33 -4.74 -20.33
CA ARG A 540 -23.65 -6.05 -20.30
C ARG A 540 -23.29 -6.56 -21.70
N ASN A 541 -24.12 -6.22 -22.69
CA ASN A 541 -23.99 -6.65 -24.08
C ASN A 541 -23.41 -5.57 -25.01
N ALA A 542 -22.95 -4.42 -24.49
CA ALA A 542 -22.53 -3.28 -25.30
C ALA A 542 -21.29 -3.57 -26.18
N SER A 543 -20.67 -4.74 -26.04
CA SER A 543 -19.56 -5.18 -26.85
C SER A 543 -19.92 -6.37 -27.74
N ASP A 544 -20.05 -6.13 -29.05
CA ASP A 544 -20.08 -7.19 -30.07
C ASP A 544 -18.75 -7.95 -30.20
N ARG A 545 -17.73 -7.58 -29.41
CA ARG A 545 -16.43 -8.27 -29.37
C ARG A 545 -16.41 -9.27 -28.22
N GLN A 546 -16.38 -10.56 -28.53
CA GLN A 546 -16.02 -11.60 -27.56
C GLN A 546 -14.62 -11.31 -27.02
N GLY A 547 -14.54 -10.91 -25.75
CA GLY A 547 -13.25 -10.70 -25.07
C GLY A 547 -12.54 -12.03 -24.82
N TYR A 548 -11.21 -11.98 -24.80
CA TYR A 548 -10.40 -13.07 -24.28
C TYR A 548 -10.70 -13.22 -22.78
N ARG A 549 -11.08 -14.44 -22.36
CA ARG A 549 -11.36 -14.74 -20.96
C ARG A 549 -10.08 -14.58 -20.14
N GLN A 550 -10.06 -13.53 -19.32
CA GLN A 550 -9.32 -13.58 -18.07
C GLN A 550 -10.15 -14.35 -17.04
N PRO A 551 -9.49 -14.90 -16.03
CA PRO A 551 -10.11 -15.79 -15.06
C PRO A 551 -11.07 -15.02 -14.13
N THR A 552 -12.02 -15.74 -13.52
CA THR A 552 -13.30 -15.20 -13.01
C THR A 552 -13.18 -14.29 -11.77
N VAL A 553 -14.29 -13.74 -11.24
CA VAL A 553 -14.24 -12.91 -10.01
C VAL A 553 -13.65 -13.73 -8.87
N GLU A 554 -14.01 -15.01 -8.87
CA GLU A 554 -13.43 -16.05 -8.05
C GLU A 554 -11.91 -16.07 -8.23
N HIS A 555 -11.43 -15.92 -9.46
CA HIS A 555 -10.00 -15.80 -9.75
C HIS A 555 -9.34 -14.48 -9.41
N PHE A 556 -10.02 -13.34 -9.48
CA PHE A 556 -9.43 -12.09 -8.98
C PHE A 556 -9.32 -12.12 -7.45
N LEU A 557 -10.28 -12.80 -6.80
CA LEU A 557 -10.15 -13.21 -5.41
C LEU A 557 -9.09 -14.34 -5.24
N GLU A 558 -8.71 -15.08 -6.29
CA GLU A 558 -7.61 -16.07 -6.40
C GLU A 558 -6.21 -15.51 -6.71
N VAL A 559 -6.04 -14.40 -7.41
CA VAL A 559 -4.70 -13.90 -7.82
C VAL A 559 -3.98 -13.20 -6.68
N THR A 560 -4.71 -12.70 -5.68
CA THR A 560 -4.14 -12.39 -4.35
C THR A 560 -3.70 -13.65 -3.57
N LYS A 561 -3.62 -14.82 -4.22
CA LYS A 561 -3.28 -16.14 -3.64
C LYS A 561 -2.12 -16.79 -4.41
N GLY A 562 -0.89 -16.40 -4.07
CA GLY A 562 0.34 -16.85 -4.73
C GLY A 562 0.39 -18.32 -5.22
N LYS A 563 0.61 -18.44 -6.53
CA LYS A 563 1.28 -19.47 -7.36
C LYS A 563 1.53 -20.88 -6.79
N GLY A 564 0.76 -21.83 -7.32
CA GLY A 564 1.17 -23.23 -7.54
C GLY A 564 1.02 -23.62 -9.02
N LYS A 565 2.13 -23.90 -9.71
CA LYS A 565 2.19 -24.25 -11.14
C LYS A 565 1.25 -25.42 -11.50
N ARG A 566 0.33 -25.21 -12.45
CA ARG A 566 -0.02 -26.18 -13.51
C ARG A 566 -0.44 -25.44 -14.80
N TYR A 567 0.20 -25.80 -15.91
CA TYR A 567 -0.20 -25.35 -17.25
C TYR A 567 -1.48 -26.08 -17.70
N PRO A 568 -2.41 -25.42 -18.40
CA PRO A 568 -3.45 -26.12 -19.14
C PRO A 568 -2.87 -26.69 -20.44
N ASP A 569 -3.22 -27.93 -20.75
CA ASP A 569 -2.91 -28.56 -22.04
C ASP A 569 -3.51 -27.77 -23.22
N PRO A 570 -2.87 -27.77 -24.40
CA PRO A 570 -3.40 -27.10 -25.58
C PRO A 570 -4.74 -27.71 -26.00
N ILE A 571 -5.76 -26.85 -26.11
CA ILE A 571 -7.03 -27.21 -26.73
C ILE A 571 -6.77 -27.54 -28.21
N GLU A 572 -6.97 -28.81 -28.57
CA GLU A 572 -6.91 -29.27 -29.97
C GLU A 572 -7.85 -28.44 -30.85
N GLY A 573 -7.28 -27.73 -31.82
CA GLY A 573 -8.02 -27.01 -32.84
C GLY A 573 -8.81 -27.95 -33.77
N PRO A 574 -9.82 -27.43 -34.48
CA PRO A 574 -10.69 -28.25 -35.32
C PRO A 574 -9.90 -28.90 -36.47
N ARG A 575 -9.88 -30.23 -36.49
CA ARG A 575 -9.28 -31.04 -37.58
C ARG A 575 -9.92 -30.67 -38.92
N SER A 576 -9.15 -30.03 -39.79
CA SER A 576 -9.52 -29.84 -41.20
C SER A 576 -9.62 -31.21 -41.89
N LYS A 577 -10.80 -31.59 -42.35
CA LYS A 577 -10.98 -32.71 -43.27
C LYS A 577 -10.36 -32.35 -44.62
N LYS A 578 -9.11 -32.76 -44.86
CA LYS A 578 -8.58 -32.89 -46.22
C LYS A 578 -9.02 -34.23 -46.78
N GLY A 579 -9.98 -34.19 -47.70
CA GLY A 579 -10.29 -35.31 -48.58
C GLY A 579 -9.07 -35.63 -49.45
N ARG A 580 -8.69 -36.91 -49.49
CA ARG A 580 -7.87 -37.48 -50.55
C ARG A 580 -8.76 -38.31 -51.44
N SER A 581 -8.92 -37.86 -52.68
CA SER A 581 -9.36 -38.66 -53.81
C SER A 581 -8.14 -39.03 -54.66
N CYS A 582 -8.17 -40.27 -55.15
CA CYS A 582 -7.57 -40.80 -56.38
C CYS A 582 -6.18 -41.48 -56.35
N PHE A 583 -6.14 -42.53 -57.18
CA PHE A 583 -5.12 -43.54 -57.51
C PHE A 583 -5.00 -44.71 -56.51
N GLY A 584 -5.28 -45.97 -56.84
CA GLY A 584 -5.62 -46.61 -58.11
C GLY A 584 -4.84 -47.93 -58.22
N SER A 585 -5.53 -49.07 -58.13
CA SER A 585 -5.23 -50.43 -58.64
C SER A 585 -6.18 -51.41 -57.98
#